data_AF-A0A8H5X8G1-F1
#
_entry.id   AF-A0A8H5X8G1-F1
#
_cell.length_a   1.000
_cell.length_b   1.000
_cell.length_c   1.000
_cell.angle_alpha   90.00
_cell.angle_beta   90.00
_cell.angle_gamma   90.00
#
_symmetry.space_group_name_H-M   'P 1'
#
loop_
_entity.id
_entity.type
_entity.pdbx_description
1 polymer ?
#
loop_
_entity_poly.entity_id
_entity_poly.type
_entity_poly.pdbx_seq_one_letter_code
_entity_poly.pdbx_strand_id
1 'polypeptide(L)'
;MGSFSNTNSVLGLSNMTQNITVSESELLETCFYKRTKYYFPNHDPKAEEFSTTVYRLFSHCDKTQVPNFGILVRLPQDILERIVLQLDIDSFRRFRQVSCRARCLSTEITTHRRVLRHAPDALNALRRTDLSGCVSYSDIYNALTTTKCAFCGQFGDFLFLPTAKRCCFECLRTSPETALVNEARVRRRKQWEDLYDNHADALANALKSTDIRTFKTHNWDDPKKMSKTRGVLAKDLLAAYIKVDRTMEEPGQALLKPGWLHYRLAASIRFPCLDPRTGQLNTGRKRLVQCVFSRSRSIIF
;
A
#
# COMPACT_ATOMS: atom_id res chain seq x y z
N MET A 1 54.54 3.29 5.92
CA MET A 1 54.73 1.97 6.56
C MET A 1 53.66 1.88 7.64
N GLY A 2 52.51 1.24 7.48
CA GLY A 2 52.29 -0.07 6.90
C GLY A 2 52.35 -1.11 8.02
N SER A 3 51.25 -1.28 8.78
CA SER A 3 51.03 -2.50 9.56
C SER A 3 49.55 -2.87 9.54
N PHE A 4 49.25 -3.91 8.77
CA PHE A 4 48.08 -4.75 9.00
C PHE A 4 48.47 -5.81 10.04
N SER A 5 47.65 -5.99 11.07
CA SER A 5 47.61 -7.25 11.82
C SER A 5 46.15 -7.60 12.08
N ASN A 6 45.68 -8.59 11.35
CA ASN A 6 44.46 -9.35 11.58
C ASN A 6 44.54 -10.06 12.94
N THR A 7 43.49 -10.02 13.75
CA THR A 7 43.07 -11.17 14.58
C THR A 7 41.57 -11.12 14.84
N ASN A 8 40.87 -12.08 14.24
CA ASN A 8 39.55 -12.50 14.68
C ASN A 8 39.66 -13.05 16.11
N SER A 9 38.82 -12.54 17.02
CA SER A 9 38.38 -13.31 18.18
C SER A 9 36.89 -13.11 18.36
N VAL A 10 36.15 -14.20 18.10
CA VAL A 10 34.75 -14.35 18.49
C VAL A 10 34.74 -14.55 20.00
N LEU A 11 34.19 -13.61 20.73
CA LEU A 11 33.90 -13.76 22.16
C LEU A 11 32.46 -13.34 22.43
N GLY A 12 31.65 -14.35 22.79
CA GLY A 12 30.61 -14.29 23.81
C GLY A 12 29.44 -13.34 23.56
N LEU A 13 28.25 -13.92 23.40
CA LEU A 13 27.00 -13.28 23.79
C LEU A 13 27.10 -12.93 25.29
N SER A 14 27.59 -11.74 25.61
CA SER A 14 27.44 -11.17 26.94
C SER A 14 26.01 -10.69 27.06
N ASN A 15 25.25 -11.32 27.97
CA ASN A 15 24.00 -10.76 28.47
C ASN A 15 24.34 -9.46 29.18
N MET A 16 24.39 -8.40 28.39
CA MET A 16 24.53 -7.04 28.87
C MET A 16 23.13 -6.59 29.27
N THR A 17 22.78 -6.80 30.54
CA THR A 17 21.78 -5.96 31.22
C THR A 17 22.38 -4.56 31.28
N GLN A 18 22.32 -3.84 30.17
CA GLN A 18 22.62 -2.43 30.16
C GLN A 18 21.46 -1.76 30.90
N ASN A 19 21.76 -1.24 32.09
CA ASN A 19 20.96 -0.17 32.68
C ASN A 19 21.13 1.05 31.78
N ILE A 20 20.36 1.06 30.69
CA ILE A 20 20.30 2.17 29.75
C ILE A 20 19.49 3.26 30.45
N THR A 21 20.16 4.15 31.17
CA THR A 21 19.61 5.44 31.61
C THR A 21 19.56 6.39 30.42
N VAL A 22 18.82 6.01 29.37
CA VAL A 22 18.52 6.91 28.27
C VAL A 22 17.35 7.77 28.69
N SER A 23 17.52 9.09 28.58
CA SER A 23 16.46 10.05 28.88
C SER A 23 15.25 9.79 27.98
N GLU A 24 14.03 10.05 28.47
CA GLU A 24 12.82 9.93 27.65
C GLU A 24 12.94 10.74 26.34
N SER A 25 13.57 11.92 26.39
CA SER A 25 13.87 12.76 25.23
C SER A 25 14.75 12.08 24.19
N GLU A 26 15.80 11.38 24.61
CA GLU A 26 16.78 10.73 23.72
C GLU A 26 16.20 9.43 23.14
N LEU A 27 15.35 8.72 23.90
CA LEU A 27 14.52 7.64 23.38
C LEU A 27 13.57 8.13 22.28
N LEU A 28 12.89 9.26 22.49
CA LEU A 28 11.98 9.85 21.51
C LEU A 28 12.75 10.35 20.26
N GLU A 29 13.88 11.01 20.43
CA GLU A 29 14.70 11.48 19.31
C GLU A 29 15.21 10.31 18.44
N THR A 30 15.55 9.18 19.08
CA THR A 30 16.09 8.00 18.40
C THR A 30 15.00 7.11 17.79
N CYS A 31 13.81 7.02 18.42
CA CYS A 31 12.78 6.04 18.03
C CYS A 31 11.55 6.64 17.32
N PHE A 32 11.24 7.93 17.47
CA PHE A 32 9.91 8.45 17.08
C PHE A 32 9.76 8.79 15.59
N TYR A 33 10.81 8.65 14.77
CA TYR A 33 10.70 8.90 13.34
C TYR A 33 11.30 7.81 12.46
N LYS A 34 10.87 6.56 12.64
CA LYS A 34 10.82 5.64 11.49
C LYS A 34 9.67 6.09 10.58
N ARG A 35 9.98 7.01 9.66
CA ARG A 35 9.15 7.56 8.55
C ARG A 35 8.49 6.48 7.67
N THR A 36 8.60 5.21 8.00
CA THR A 36 8.10 4.07 7.24
C THR A 36 6.65 3.72 7.57
N LYS A 37 6.07 4.15 8.70
CA LYS A 37 4.64 3.92 9.03
C LYS A 37 3.84 5.22 8.94
N TYR A 38 2.57 5.14 8.52
CA TYR A 38 1.61 6.26 8.49
C TYR A 38 1.23 6.66 9.92
N TYR A 39 2.17 7.27 10.65
CA TYR A 39 1.90 7.84 11.95
C TYR A 39 1.86 9.37 11.81
N PHE A 40 0.68 9.93 12.00
CA PHE A 40 0.44 11.36 11.97
C PHE A 40 -0.07 11.77 13.35
N PRO A 41 0.80 12.31 14.22
CA PRO A 41 0.43 12.68 15.58
C PRO A 41 -0.82 13.57 15.61
N ASN A 42 -0.91 14.58 14.73
CA ASN A 42 -2.05 15.52 14.69
C ASN A 42 -3.40 14.87 14.31
N HIS A 43 -3.41 13.60 13.89
CA HIS A 43 -4.62 12.87 13.50
C HIS A 43 -4.86 11.62 14.33
N ASP A 44 -3.93 11.26 15.22
CA ASP A 44 -4.14 10.21 16.20
C ASP A 44 -4.82 10.83 17.44
N PRO A 45 -6.05 10.40 17.77
CA PRO A 45 -6.78 10.93 18.93
C PRO A 45 -6.05 10.71 20.26
N LYS A 46 -5.03 9.84 20.31
CA LYS A 46 -4.20 9.58 21.48
C LYS A 46 -2.81 10.21 21.41
N ALA A 47 -2.48 11.01 20.39
CA ALA A 47 -1.12 11.53 20.22
C ALA A 47 -0.62 12.37 21.39
N GLU A 48 -1.49 13.14 22.03
CA GLU A 48 -1.14 13.93 23.22
C GLU A 48 -0.76 13.04 24.42
N GLU A 49 -1.30 11.81 24.49
CA GLU A 49 -0.96 10.82 25.53
C GLU A 49 0.47 10.26 25.34
N PHE A 50 0.99 10.25 24.10
CA PHE A 50 2.29 9.65 23.78
C PHE A 50 3.45 10.64 23.77
N SER A 51 3.25 11.91 23.40
CA SER A 51 4.25 12.97 23.58
C SER A 51 3.69 14.37 23.23
N THR A 52 3.45 15.19 24.25
CA THR A 52 3.05 16.60 24.11
C THR A 52 4.05 17.43 23.32
N THR A 53 5.35 17.19 23.49
CA THR A 53 6.42 17.91 22.80
C THR A 53 6.42 17.62 21.29
N VAL A 54 6.26 16.35 20.91
CA VAL A 54 6.15 15.95 19.50
C VAL A 54 4.91 16.57 18.85
N TYR A 55 3.76 16.52 19.53
CA TYR A 55 2.54 17.16 19.05
C TYR A 55 2.72 18.67 18.84
N ARG A 56 3.35 19.37 19.80
CA ARG A 56 3.66 20.81 19.68
C ARG A 56 4.57 21.11 18.48
N LEU A 57 5.64 20.33 18.27
CA LEU A 57 6.55 20.53 17.14
C LEU A 57 5.83 20.49 15.79
N PHE A 58 4.89 19.55 15.63
CA PHE A 58 4.14 19.43 14.38
C PHE A 58 3.04 20.47 14.23
N SER A 59 2.38 20.90 15.32
CA SER A 59 1.34 21.93 15.28
C SER A 59 1.86 23.36 15.08
N HIS A 60 3.15 23.61 15.34
CA HIS A 60 3.80 24.88 14.98
C HIS A 60 4.16 24.99 13.49
N CYS A 61 4.22 23.86 12.77
CA CYS A 61 4.49 23.87 11.33
C CYS A 61 3.33 24.50 10.54
N ASP A 62 2.11 24.47 11.07
CA ASP A 62 0.89 24.96 10.42
C ASP A 62 0.71 26.50 10.55
N LYS A 63 1.44 27.17 11.45
CA LYS A 63 1.21 28.60 11.79
C LYS A 63 2.15 29.59 11.12
N THR A 64 3.21 29.15 10.45
CA THR A 64 4.18 30.05 9.81
C THR A 64 3.83 30.23 8.33
N GLN A 65 3.64 31.47 7.88
CA GLN A 65 3.65 31.81 6.46
C GLN A 65 5.05 31.51 5.92
N VAL A 66 5.27 30.29 5.42
CA VAL A 66 6.55 29.92 4.81
C VAL A 66 6.44 30.14 3.30
N PRO A 67 7.10 31.17 2.72
CA PRO A 67 6.89 31.60 1.34
C PRO A 67 7.47 30.64 0.28
N ASN A 68 8.03 29.49 0.68
CA ASN A 68 8.73 28.60 -0.25
C ASN A 68 7.83 27.47 -0.78
N PHE A 69 6.93 27.82 -1.69
CA PHE A 69 6.24 26.84 -2.55
C PHE A 69 6.61 27.05 -4.03
N GLY A 70 7.67 27.83 -4.27
CA GLY A 70 8.26 28.10 -5.58
C GLY A 70 7.24 28.62 -6.60
N ILE A 71 7.36 28.14 -7.84
CA ILE A 71 6.45 28.51 -8.92
C ILE A 71 5.00 28.06 -8.68
N LEU A 72 4.78 27.04 -7.84
CA LEU A 72 3.44 26.52 -7.53
C LEU A 72 2.62 27.49 -6.68
N VAL A 73 3.23 28.53 -6.07
CA VAL A 73 2.52 29.65 -5.42
C VAL A 73 1.57 30.35 -6.39
N ARG A 74 1.86 30.33 -7.69
CA ARG A 74 1.04 30.98 -8.72
C ARG A 74 -0.29 30.27 -8.99
N LEU A 75 -0.45 29.03 -8.51
CA LEU A 75 -1.68 28.27 -8.69
C LEU A 75 -2.67 28.60 -7.55
N PRO A 76 -3.97 28.79 -7.86
CA PRO A 76 -5.00 28.90 -6.83
C PRO A 76 -5.03 27.66 -5.93
N GLN A 77 -5.43 27.86 -4.67
CA GLN A 77 -5.48 26.78 -3.68
C GLN A 77 -6.34 25.60 -4.14
N ASP A 78 -7.51 25.85 -4.73
CA ASP A 78 -8.40 24.79 -5.22
C ASP A 78 -7.73 23.90 -6.28
N ILE A 79 -6.93 24.50 -7.15
CA ILE A 79 -6.20 23.78 -8.21
C ILE A 79 -5.09 22.94 -7.58
N LEU A 80 -4.36 23.49 -6.61
CA LEU A 80 -3.33 22.76 -5.88
C LEU A 80 -3.90 21.57 -5.13
N GLU A 81 -4.99 21.75 -4.39
CA GLU A 81 -5.66 20.67 -3.69
C GLU A 81 -6.10 19.58 -4.65
N ARG A 82 -6.66 19.94 -5.80
CA ARG A 82 -7.08 18.97 -6.82
C ARG A 82 -5.89 18.21 -7.41
N ILE A 83 -4.78 18.87 -7.71
CA ILE A 83 -3.55 18.21 -8.17
C ILE A 83 -3.03 17.23 -7.12
N VAL A 84 -2.92 17.69 -5.87
CA VAL A 84 -2.41 16.90 -4.75
C VAL A 84 -3.28 15.66 -4.50
N LEU A 85 -4.60 15.79 -4.66
CA LEU A 85 -5.55 14.68 -4.53
C LEU A 85 -5.48 13.65 -5.66
N GLN A 86 -4.88 13.98 -6.80
CA GLN A 86 -4.65 13.03 -7.91
C GLN A 86 -3.31 12.29 -7.79
N LEU A 87 -2.43 12.71 -6.89
CA LEU A 87 -1.16 12.00 -6.66
C LEU A 87 -1.42 10.64 -6.02
N ASP A 88 -0.68 9.63 -6.48
CA ASP A 88 -0.57 8.36 -5.76
C ASP A 88 0.04 8.59 -4.36
N ILE A 89 -0.17 7.66 -3.43
CA ILE A 89 0.20 7.84 -2.03
C ILE A 89 1.71 8.04 -1.85
N ASP A 90 2.55 7.41 -2.69
CA ASP A 90 3.99 7.59 -2.63
C ASP A 90 4.41 8.96 -3.15
N SER A 91 3.87 9.40 -4.28
CA SER A 91 4.09 10.74 -4.84
C SER A 91 3.55 11.84 -3.94
N PHE A 92 2.36 11.68 -3.35
CA PHE A 92 1.80 12.57 -2.33
C PHE A 92 2.76 12.70 -1.14
N ARG A 93 3.29 11.58 -0.67
CA ARG A 93 4.22 11.56 0.45
C ARG A 93 5.54 12.26 0.12
N ARG A 94 6.05 12.12 -1.12
CA ARG A 94 7.23 12.85 -1.61
C ARG A 94 6.94 14.35 -1.72
N PHE A 95 5.81 14.72 -2.30
CA PHE A 95 5.34 16.11 -2.41
C PHE A 95 5.27 16.80 -1.04
N ARG A 96 4.70 16.13 -0.03
CA ARG A 96 4.63 16.62 1.36
C ARG A 96 6.02 16.90 1.99
N GLN A 97 7.09 16.35 1.42
CA GLN A 97 8.46 16.53 1.89
C GLN A 97 9.21 17.66 1.17
N VAL A 98 8.65 18.22 0.09
CA VAL A 98 9.31 19.24 -0.73
C VAL A 98 9.45 20.57 0.01
N SER A 99 8.44 20.99 0.77
CA SER A 99 8.51 22.21 1.58
C SER A 99 7.53 22.19 2.77
N CYS A 100 7.71 23.12 3.71
CA CYS A 100 6.76 23.31 4.81
C CYS A 100 5.37 23.67 4.29
N ARG A 101 5.26 24.52 3.26
CA ARG A 101 3.96 24.89 2.67
C ARG A 101 3.27 23.69 2.01
N ALA A 102 4.02 22.87 1.26
CA ALA A 102 3.49 21.62 0.69
C ALA A 102 2.96 20.69 1.79
N ARG A 103 3.65 20.64 2.92
CA ARG A 103 3.25 19.87 4.10
C ARG A 103 1.95 20.37 4.72
N CYS A 104 1.84 21.68 4.97
CA CYS A 104 0.64 22.29 5.56
C CYS A 104 -0.57 22.04 4.65
N LEU A 105 -0.45 22.42 3.37
CA LEU A 105 -1.52 22.24 2.38
C LEU A 105 -1.99 20.78 2.33
N SER A 106 -1.07 19.82 2.24
CA SER A 106 -1.42 18.39 2.21
C SER A 106 -2.11 17.92 3.50
N THR A 107 -1.76 18.50 4.65
CA THR A 107 -2.30 18.11 5.96
C THR A 107 -3.69 18.71 6.19
N GLU A 108 -3.97 19.87 5.62
CA GLU A 108 -5.26 20.57 5.72
C GLU A 108 -6.36 19.92 4.87
N ILE A 109 -6.00 19.20 3.80
CA ILE A 109 -6.98 18.52 2.92
C ILE A 109 -7.87 17.54 3.72
N THR A 110 -9.17 17.81 3.71
CA THR A 110 -10.17 17.04 4.46
C THR A 110 -10.20 15.56 4.07
N THR A 111 -10.11 15.26 2.77
CA THR A 111 -10.05 13.89 2.23
C THR A 111 -8.90 13.10 2.84
N HIS A 112 -7.70 13.69 2.87
CA HIS A 112 -6.52 13.09 3.47
C HIS A 112 -6.73 12.83 4.97
N ARG A 113 -7.23 13.81 5.72
CA ARG A 113 -7.53 13.66 7.16
C ARG A 113 -8.53 12.54 7.44
N ARG A 114 -9.61 12.45 6.65
CA ARG A 114 -10.63 11.41 6.79
C ARG A 114 -10.06 10.02 6.51
N VAL A 115 -9.26 9.88 5.45
CA VAL A 115 -8.61 8.58 5.12
C VAL A 115 -7.64 8.16 6.22
N LEU A 116 -6.80 9.08 6.72
CA LEU A 116 -5.89 8.76 7.82
C LEU A 116 -6.62 8.30 9.09
N ARG A 117 -7.73 8.98 9.42
CA ARG A 117 -8.50 8.68 10.63
C ARG A 117 -9.27 7.36 10.53
N HIS A 118 -9.84 7.06 9.36
CA HIS A 118 -10.84 6.00 9.23
C HIS A 118 -10.37 4.79 8.42
N ALA A 119 -9.26 4.90 7.69
CA ALA A 119 -8.71 3.83 6.86
C ALA A 119 -7.18 3.59 7.04
N PRO A 120 -6.61 3.66 8.26
CA PRO A 120 -5.17 3.43 8.46
C PRO A 120 -4.73 2.01 8.06
N ASP A 121 -5.62 1.02 8.21
CA ASP A 121 -5.35 -0.37 7.80
C ASP A 121 -5.20 -0.51 6.28
N ALA A 122 -5.97 0.25 5.50
CA ALA A 122 -5.84 0.27 4.04
C ALA A 122 -4.49 0.84 3.60
N LEU A 123 -4.08 1.96 4.19
CA LEU A 123 -2.78 2.57 3.91
C LEU A 123 -1.63 1.61 4.26
N ASN A 124 -1.73 0.95 5.42
CA ASN A 124 -0.76 -0.06 5.83
C ASN A 124 -0.72 -1.27 4.89
N ALA A 125 -1.89 -1.74 4.44
CA ALA A 125 -2.00 -2.84 3.49
C ALA A 125 -1.35 -2.47 2.15
N LEU A 126 -1.73 -1.34 1.56
CA LEU A 126 -1.18 -0.82 0.30
C LEU A 126 0.35 -0.74 0.34
N ARG A 127 0.92 -0.21 1.42
CA ARG A 127 2.38 -0.13 1.58
C ARG A 127 3.03 -1.51 1.71
N ARG A 128 2.43 -2.44 2.48
CA ARG A 128 2.96 -3.80 2.64
C ARG A 128 2.93 -4.58 1.33
N THR A 129 1.92 -4.35 0.51
CA THR A 129 1.73 -4.99 -0.79
C THR A 129 2.40 -4.23 -1.93
N ASP A 130 3.13 -3.13 -1.67
CA ASP A 130 3.82 -2.33 -2.71
C ASP A 130 2.87 -1.65 -3.72
N LEU A 131 1.64 -1.35 -3.30
CA LEU A 131 0.58 -0.76 -4.14
C LEU A 131 0.34 0.73 -3.85
N SER A 132 1.10 1.33 -2.92
CA SER A 132 0.99 2.76 -2.60
C SER A 132 1.26 3.67 -3.79
N GLY A 133 2.08 3.24 -4.74
CA GLY A 133 2.37 3.97 -5.98
C GLY A 133 1.27 3.93 -7.05
N CYS A 134 0.22 3.12 -6.85
CA CYS A 134 -0.85 2.92 -7.84
C CYS A 134 -2.21 3.45 -7.40
N VAL A 135 -2.30 3.99 -6.18
CA VAL A 135 -3.55 4.35 -5.52
C VAL A 135 -3.40 5.73 -4.89
N SER A 136 -4.38 6.61 -5.09
CA SER A 136 -4.44 7.93 -4.48
C SER A 136 -5.23 7.93 -3.16
N TYR A 137 -5.09 9.00 -2.37
CA TYR A 137 -5.97 9.23 -1.22
C TYR A 137 -7.43 9.41 -1.64
N SER A 138 -7.68 9.99 -2.82
CA SER A 138 -9.02 10.16 -3.37
C SER A 138 -9.69 8.82 -3.65
N ASP A 139 -8.96 7.85 -4.19
CA ASP A 139 -9.49 6.51 -4.47
C ASP A 139 -9.94 5.82 -3.17
N ILE A 140 -9.11 5.89 -2.13
CA ILE A 140 -9.45 5.33 -0.81
C ILE A 140 -10.65 6.05 -0.21
N TYR A 141 -10.71 7.38 -0.31
CA TYR A 141 -11.83 8.16 0.20
C TYR A 141 -13.14 7.86 -0.52
N ASN A 142 -13.10 7.70 -1.85
CA ASN A 142 -14.25 7.28 -2.65
C ASN A 142 -14.72 5.89 -2.22
N ALA A 143 -13.80 4.94 -2.03
CA ALA A 143 -14.13 3.63 -1.50
C ALA A 143 -14.66 3.69 -0.05
N LEU A 144 -14.20 4.65 0.75
CA LEU A 144 -14.61 4.79 2.16
C LEU A 144 -16.03 5.35 2.24
N THR A 145 -16.42 6.24 1.33
CA THR A 145 -17.75 6.89 1.31
C THR A 145 -18.78 6.13 0.48
N THR A 146 -18.35 5.13 -0.28
CA THR A 146 -19.23 4.23 -1.03
C THR A 146 -19.56 2.99 -0.21
N THR A 147 -20.79 2.49 -0.27
CA THR A 147 -21.18 1.19 0.35
C THR A 147 -21.24 0.05 -0.66
N LYS A 148 -21.42 0.39 -1.94
CA LYS A 148 -21.67 -0.55 -3.03
C LYS A 148 -20.37 -1.16 -3.58
N CYS A 149 -20.48 -2.40 -4.03
CA CYS A 149 -19.50 -3.14 -4.80
C CYS A 149 -19.40 -2.51 -6.18
N ALA A 150 -18.19 -2.23 -6.63
CA ALA A 150 -17.92 -1.60 -7.92
C ALA A 150 -18.27 -2.50 -9.13
N PHE A 151 -18.48 -3.80 -8.91
CA PHE A 151 -18.70 -4.78 -9.99
C PHE A 151 -20.17 -5.18 -10.15
N CYS A 152 -20.91 -5.34 -9.04
CA CYS A 152 -22.31 -5.80 -9.07
C CYS A 152 -23.30 -4.84 -8.40
N GLY A 153 -22.85 -3.74 -7.80
CA GLY A 153 -23.70 -2.76 -7.12
C GLY A 153 -24.25 -3.20 -5.75
N GLN A 154 -24.12 -4.47 -5.36
CA GLN A 154 -24.50 -4.98 -4.03
C GLN A 154 -23.57 -4.44 -2.93
N PHE A 155 -23.85 -4.71 -1.66
CA PHE A 155 -22.96 -4.25 -0.58
C PHE A 155 -21.54 -4.81 -0.71
N GLY A 156 -20.52 -3.95 -0.61
CA GLY A 156 -19.12 -4.34 -0.76
C GLY A 156 -18.36 -4.33 0.57
N ASP A 157 -18.10 -5.48 1.17
CA ASP A 157 -17.39 -5.60 2.45
C ASP A 157 -15.87 -5.38 2.38
N PHE A 158 -15.29 -5.54 1.19
CA PHE A 158 -13.85 -5.60 0.99
C PHE A 158 -13.37 -4.43 0.14
N LEU A 159 -12.17 -3.93 0.44
CA LEU A 159 -11.40 -3.09 -0.45
C LEU A 159 -10.43 -3.98 -1.25
N PHE A 160 -10.58 -3.97 -2.57
CA PHE A 160 -9.61 -4.59 -3.47
C PHE A 160 -8.44 -3.62 -3.66
N LEU A 161 -7.28 -3.95 -3.10
CA LEU A 161 -6.12 -3.07 -2.99
C LEU A 161 -5.58 -2.60 -4.37
N PRO A 162 -5.45 -3.47 -5.40
CA PRO A 162 -4.85 -3.06 -6.68
C PRO A 162 -5.57 -1.92 -7.39
N THR A 163 -6.89 -1.80 -7.20
CA THR A 163 -7.70 -0.75 -7.84
C THR A 163 -8.34 0.20 -6.84
N ALA A 164 -8.11 0.00 -5.53
CA ALA A 164 -8.80 0.68 -4.45
C ALA A 164 -10.33 0.76 -4.61
N LYS A 165 -10.95 -0.31 -5.15
CA LYS A 165 -12.40 -0.39 -5.35
C LYS A 165 -13.04 -1.28 -4.28
N ARG A 166 -14.27 -0.97 -3.88
CA ARG A 166 -15.05 -1.87 -3.03
C ARG A 166 -15.54 -3.08 -3.82
N CYS A 167 -15.53 -4.25 -3.17
CA CYS A 167 -16.05 -5.48 -3.72
C CYS A 167 -16.79 -6.30 -2.66
N CYS A 168 -17.85 -7.00 -3.07
CA CYS A 168 -18.45 -8.04 -2.25
C CYS A 168 -17.62 -9.32 -2.34
N PHE A 169 -17.83 -10.24 -1.40
CA PHE A 169 -17.08 -11.51 -1.38
C PHE A 169 -17.26 -12.33 -2.67
N GLU A 170 -18.48 -12.34 -3.22
CA GLU A 170 -18.77 -13.09 -4.43
C GLU A 170 -18.00 -12.54 -5.63
N CYS A 171 -18.05 -11.22 -5.88
CA CYS A 171 -17.26 -10.60 -6.94
C CYS A 171 -15.75 -10.71 -6.68
N LEU A 172 -15.30 -10.71 -5.43
CA LEU A 172 -13.89 -10.95 -5.13
C LEU A 172 -13.47 -12.36 -5.59
N ARG A 173 -14.34 -13.36 -5.43
CA ARG A 173 -14.09 -14.77 -5.77
C ARG A 173 -14.20 -15.06 -7.26
N THR A 174 -15.19 -14.48 -7.95
CA THR A 174 -15.57 -14.89 -9.31
C THR A 174 -15.33 -13.85 -10.39
N SER A 175 -15.21 -12.57 -10.05
CA SER A 175 -15.05 -11.53 -11.07
C SER A 175 -13.70 -11.69 -11.80
N PRO A 176 -13.67 -11.56 -13.14
CA PRO A 176 -12.42 -11.46 -13.88
C PRO A 176 -11.62 -10.22 -13.47
N GLU A 177 -12.31 -9.16 -13.03
CA GLU A 177 -11.66 -7.89 -12.63
C GLU A 177 -10.84 -7.97 -11.36
N THR A 178 -11.12 -8.97 -10.53
CA THR A 178 -10.38 -9.23 -9.28
C THR A 178 -9.43 -10.42 -9.44
N ALA A 179 -9.31 -10.99 -10.64
CA ALA A 179 -8.45 -12.13 -10.91
C ALA A 179 -6.97 -11.77 -10.75
N LEU A 180 -6.29 -12.51 -9.88
CA LEU A 180 -4.87 -12.34 -9.57
C LEU A 180 -4.13 -13.65 -9.76
N VAL A 181 -2.98 -13.56 -10.40
CA VAL A 181 -2.11 -14.69 -10.71
C VAL A 181 -0.69 -14.43 -10.22
N ASN A 182 0.02 -15.50 -9.92
CA ASN A 182 1.45 -15.46 -9.67
C ASN A 182 2.19 -15.54 -11.01
N GLU A 183 2.76 -14.42 -11.46
CA GLU A 183 3.48 -14.33 -12.74
C GLU A 183 4.57 -15.40 -12.87
N ALA A 184 5.33 -15.64 -11.79
CA ALA A 184 6.40 -16.63 -11.79
C ALA A 184 5.89 -18.08 -11.96
N ARG A 185 4.61 -18.34 -11.67
CA ARG A 185 3.95 -19.62 -11.93
C ARG A 185 3.36 -19.68 -13.34
N VAL A 186 2.81 -18.57 -13.84
CA VAL A 186 2.30 -18.51 -15.23
C VAL A 186 3.43 -18.79 -16.22
N ARG A 187 4.60 -18.17 -16.02
CA ARG A 187 5.79 -18.41 -16.84
C ARG A 187 6.21 -19.88 -16.96
N ARG A 188 5.96 -20.71 -15.95
CA ARG A 188 6.38 -22.13 -15.93
C ARG A 188 5.39 -23.08 -16.60
N ARG A 189 4.24 -22.58 -17.04
CA ARG A 189 3.25 -23.42 -17.71
C ARG A 189 3.66 -23.55 -19.17
N LYS A 190 3.69 -24.78 -19.69
CA LYS A 190 4.03 -25.11 -21.09
C LYS A 190 3.29 -24.25 -22.12
N GLN A 191 2.03 -23.91 -21.85
CA GLN A 191 1.20 -23.04 -22.70
C GLN A 191 1.81 -21.65 -22.97
N TRP A 192 2.71 -21.19 -22.11
CA TRP A 192 3.31 -19.85 -22.15
C TRP A 192 4.82 -19.90 -22.34
N GLU A 193 5.42 -21.09 -22.43
CA GLU A 193 6.87 -21.30 -22.48
C GLU A 193 7.49 -20.60 -23.69
N ASP A 194 6.94 -20.86 -24.89
CA ASP A 194 7.39 -20.23 -26.14
C ASP A 194 7.31 -18.70 -26.12
N LEU A 195 6.29 -18.13 -25.46
CA LEU A 195 6.12 -16.68 -25.35
C LEU A 195 7.24 -16.05 -24.50
N TYR A 196 7.64 -16.73 -23.42
CA TYR A 196 8.70 -16.24 -22.54
C TYR A 196 10.10 -16.54 -23.08
N ASP A 197 10.28 -17.59 -23.87
CA ASP A 197 11.59 -17.98 -24.41
C ASP A 197 11.92 -17.23 -25.70
N ASN A 198 10.97 -17.10 -26.62
CA ASN A 198 11.20 -16.50 -27.94
C ASN A 198 10.87 -15.00 -28.01
N HIS A 199 9.98 -14.51 -27.13
CA HIS A 199 9.49 -13.13 -27.15
C HIS A 199 9.75 -12.35 -25.85
N ALA A 200 10.77 -12.74 -25.08
CA ALA A 200 11.10 -12.16 -23.78
C ALA A 200 11.18 -10.62 -23.79
N ASP A 201 11.90 -10.04 -24.76
CA ASP A 201 12.11 -8.59 -24.87
C ASP A 201 10.82 -7.86 -25.27
N ALA A 202 10.09 -8.40 -26.24
CA ALA A 202 8.81 -7.85 -26.66
C ALA A 202 7.79 -7.87 -25.52
N LEU A 203 7.76 -8.96 -24.75
CA LEU A 203 6.93 -9.09 -23.57
C LEU A 203 7.36 -8.12 -22.48
N ALA A 204 8.64 -8.00 -22.15
CA ALA A 204 9.12 -7.04 -21.16
C ALA A 204 8.73 -5.59 -21.52
N ASN A 205 8.78 -5.24 -22.80
CA ASN A 205 8.33 -3.94 -23.31
C ASN A 205 6.81 -3.79 -23.23
N ALA A 206 6.05 -4.83 -23.59
CA ALA A 206 4.60 -4.84 -23.45
C ALA A 206 4.16 -4.67 -21.99
N LEU A 207 4.80 -5.37 -21.06
CA LEU A 207 4.54 -5.27 -19.62
C LEU A 207 4.82 -3.85 -19.10
N LYS A 208 5.94 -3.23 -19.51
CA LYS A 208 6.26 -1.82 -19.18
C LYS A 208 5.24 -0.85 -19.77
N SER A 209 4.79 -1.06 -21.01
CA SER A 209 3.84 -0.18 -21.69
C SER A 209 2.42 -0.21 -21.13
N THR A 210 2.04 -1.30 -20.45
CA THR A 210 0.65 -1.56 -20.02
C THR A 210 0.38 -1.08 -18.58
N ASP A 211 1.39 -0.46 -17.93
CA ASP A 211 1.32 -0.03 -16.53
C ASP A 211 0.81 -1.13 -15.58
N ILE A 212 1.46 -2.29 -15.66
CA ILE A 212 0.99 -3.48 -14.97
C ILE A 212 1.13 -3.30 -13.46
N ARG A 213 0.01 -3.46 -12.77
CA ARG A 213 -0.03 -3.39 -11.32
C ARG A 213 0.42 -4.72 -10.73
N THR A 214 1.63 -4.70 -10.18
CA THR A 214 2.19 -5.85 -9.46
C THR A 214 2.20 -5.57 -7.97
N PHE A 215 1.95 -6.59 -7.15
CA PHE A 215 1.92 -6.43 -5.70
C PHE A 215 2.71 -7.54 -4.99
N LYS A 216 3.31 -7.19 -3.85
CA LYS A 216 4.05 -8.13 -3.00
C LYS A 216 3.08 -9.08 -2.29
N THR A 217 3.35 -10.36 -2.37
CA THR A 217 2.57 -11.42 -1.72
C THR A 217 3.46 -12.62 -1.38
N HIS A 218 2.86 -13.65 -0.80
CA HIS A 218 3.52 -14.93 -0.56
C HIS A 218 3.15 -15.93 -1.65
N ASN A 219 4.05 -16.89 -1.89
CA ASN A 219 3.80 -17.98 -2.80
C ASN A 219 2.83 -18.98 -2.16
N TRP A 220 1.54 -18.76 -2.37
CA TRP A 220 0.47 -19.61 -1.87
C TRP A 220 0.37 -20.95 -2.59
N ASP A 221 1.08 -21.11 -3.71
CA ASP A 221 1.20 -22.37 -4.43
C ASP A 221 2.11 -23.39 -3.72
N ASP A 222 3.01 -22.89 -2.86
CA ASP A 222 3.88 -23.70 -2.01
C ASP A 222 3.74 -23.25 -0.54
N PRO A 223 2.69 -23.72 0.15
CA PRO A 223 2.41 -23.31 1.54
C PRO A 223 3.49 -23.74 2.53
N LYS A 224 4.36 -24.69 2.18
CA LYS A 224 5.46 -25.12 3.06
C LYS A 224 6.59 -24.08 3.08
N LYS A 225 6.89 -23.49 1.92
CA LYS A 225 7.96 -22.49 1.79
C LYS A 225 7.48 -21.06 2.04
N MET A 226 6.24 -20.73 1.65
CA MET A 226 5.65 -19.38 1.69
C MET A 226 6.60 -18.26 1.23
N SER A 227 7.44 -18.54 0.23
CA SER A 227 8.46 -17.58 -0.24
C SER A 227 7.79 -16.30 -0.74
N LYS A 228 8.45 -15.16 -0.56
CA LYS A 228 7.98 -13.89 -1.13
C LYS A 228 7.91 -14.00 -2.67
N THR A 229 6.85 -13.46 -3.25
CA THR A 229 6.62 -13.42 -4.69
C THR A 229 5.82 -12.16 -5.08
N ARG A 230 5.55 -11.98 -6.36
CA ARG A 230 4.67 -10.91 -6.86
C ARG A 230 3.41 -11.52 -7.48
N GLY A 231 2.28 -10.95 -7.13
CA GLY A 231 1.02 -11.20 -7.82
C GLY A 231 0.75 -10.09 -8.83
N VAL A 232 0.01 -10.42 -9.88
CA VAL A 232 -0.32 -9.54 -11.00
C VAL A 232 -1.80 -9.71 -11.36
N LEU A 233 -2.44 -8.62 -11.80
CA LEU A 233 -3.79 -8.68 -12.38
C LEU A 233 -3.78 -9.53 -13.65
N ALA A 234 -4.61 -10.56 -13.67
CA ALA A 234 -4.68 -11.50 -14.78
C ALA A 234 -5.07 -10.80 -16.08
N LYS A 235 -5.93 -9.78 -16.01
CA LYS A 235 -6.33 -8.97 -17.17
C LYS A 235 -5.20 -8.11 -17.74
N ASP A 236 -4.36 -7.53 -16.88
CA ASP A 236 -3.23 -6.69 -17.30
C ASP A 236 -2.17 -7.57 -17.98
N LEU A 237 -1.95 -8.76 -17.42
CA LEU A 237 -1.06 -9.77 -17.97
C LEU A 237 -1.58 -10.29 -19.32
N LEU A 238 -2.88 -10.59 -19.41
CA LEU A 238 -3.53 -10.99 -20.66
C LEU A 238 -3.42 -9.92 -21.74
N ALA A 239 -3.66 -8.65 -21.39
CA ALA A 239 -3.52 -7.54 -22.32
C ALA A 239 -2.08 -7.42 -22.86
N ALA A 240 -1.07 -7.67 -22.02
CA ALA A 240 0.32 -7.71 -22.45
C ALA A 240 0.61 -8.92 -23.35
N TYR A 241 0.04 -10.10 -23.07
CA TYR A 241 0.20 -11.28 -23.92
C TYR A 241 -0.41 -11.07 -25.31
N ILE A 242 -1.65 -10.56 -25.39
CA ILE A 242 -2.33 -10.28 -26.67
C ILE A 242 -1.56 -9.25 -27.51
N LYS A 243 -0.89 -8.29 -26.88
CA LYS A 243 -0.02 -7.32 -27.58
C LYS A 243 1.18 -7.97 -28.26
N VAL A 244 1.72 -9.05 -27.69
CA VAL A 244 2.88 -9.76 -28.22
C VAL A 244 2.44 -10.83 -29.23
N ASP A 245 1.45 -11.63 -28.86
CA ASP A 245 0.91 -12.73 -29.66
C ASP A 245 -0.60 -12.80 -29.49
N ARG A 246 -1.34 -12.59 -30.59
CA ARG A 246 -2.80 -12.62 -30.60
C ARG A 246 -3.37 -14.02 -30.34
N THR A 247 -2.61 -15.09 -30.63
CA THR A 247 -3.07 -16.46 -30.41
C THR A 247 -3.24 -16.78 -28.92
N MET A 248 -2.65 -15.96 -28.05
CA MET A 248 -2.69 -16.09 -26.59
C MET A 248 -4.02 -15.65 -25.96
N GLU A 249 -4.94 -15.09 -26.74
CA GLU A 249 -6.25 -14.66 -26.23
C GLU A 249 -7.04 -15.83 -25.61
N GLU A 250 -7.23 -16.92 -26.37
CA GLU A 250 -7.97 -18.11 -25.94
C GLU A 250 -7.33 -18.81 -24.73
N PRO A 251 -6.03 -19.16 -24.72
CA PRO A 251 -5.35 -19.68 -23.54
C PRO A 251 -5.42 -18.74 -22.33
N GLY A 252 -5.36 -17.43 -22.60
CA GLY A 252 -5.37 -16.36 -21.61
C GLY A 252 -6.67 -16.21 -20.85
N GLN A 253 -7.81 -16.55 -21.45
CA GLN A 253 -9.11 -16.59 -20.76
C GLN A 253 -9.10 -17.52 -19.54
N ALA A 254 -8.25 -18.56 -19.54
CA ALA A 254 -8.10 -19.44 -18.39
C ALA A 254 -7.55 -18.73 -17.14
N LEU A 255 -6.79 -17.63 -17.30
CA LEU A 255 -6.27 -16.83 -16.19
C LEU A 255 -7.37 -16.03 -15.48
N LEU A 256 -8.44 -15.69 -16.21
CA LEU A 256 -9.59 -14.94 -15.69
C LEU A 256 -10.59 -15.82 -14.95
N LYS A 257 -10.54 -17.14 -15.15
CA LYS A 257 -11.47 -18.09 -14.53
C LYS A 257 -11.40 -18.04 -13.00
N PRO A 258 -12.53 -18.33 -12.30
CA PRO A 258 -12.56 -18.39 -10.85
C PRO A 258 -11.54 -19.41 -10.34
N GLY A 259 -10.51 -18.90 -9.68
CA GLY A 259 -9.37 -19.65 -9.16
C GLY A 259 -8.52 -18.70 -8.33
N TRP A 260 -7.50 -19.22 -7.64
CA TRP A 260 -6.52 -18.36 -6.96
C TRP A 260 -7.12 -17.47 -5.86
N LEU A 261 -8.17 -17.97 -5.18
CA LEU A 261 -8.86 -17.24 -4.12
C LEU A 261 -7.88 -16.70 -3.06
N HIS A 262 -6.79 -17.43 -2.78
CA HIS A 262 -5.75 -16.98 -1.87
C HIS A 262 -5.05 -15.69 -2.33
N TYR A 263 -4.77 -15.51 -3.63
CA TYR A 263 -4.16 -14.28 -4.14
C TYR A 263 -5.17 -13.13 -4.14
N ARG A 264 -6.43 -13.43 -4.50
CA ARG A 264 -7.56 -12.49 -4.43
C ARG A 264 -7.74 -11.94 -3.01
N LEU A 265 -7.77 -12.84 -2.02
CA LEU A 265 -7.89 -12.48 -0.61
C LEU A 265 -6.65 -11.74 -0.09
N ALA A 266 -5.45 -12.18 -0.46
CA ALA A 266 -4.20 -11.53 -0.06
C ALA A 266 -4.08 -10.08 -0.57
N ALA A 267 -4.74 -9.76 -1.68
CA ALA A 267 -4.82 -8.41 -2.24
C ALA A 267 -6.08 -7.63 -1.80
N SER A 268 -6.75 -8.07 -0.73
CA SER A 268 -7.96 -7.43 -0.23
C SER A 268 -7.93 -7.30 1.28
N ILE A 269 -8.69 -6.33 1.79
CA ILE A 269 -8.93 -6.18 3.22
C ILE A 269 -10.40 -5.92 3.48
N ARG A 270 -10.91 -6.29 4.66
CA ARG A 270 -12.21 -5.80 5.12
C ARG A 270 -12.13 -4.28 5.30
N PHE A 271 -13.14 -3.57 4.84
CA PHE A 271 -13.06 -2.12 4.73
C PHE A 271 -14.30 -1.43 5.30
N PRO A 272 -14.13 -0.45 6.22
CA PRO A 272 -15.27 0.28 6.77
C PRO A 272 -15.95 1.15 5.72
N CYS A 273 -17.18 1.58 6.00
CA CYS A 273 -17.84 2.65 5.27
C CYS A 273 -18.05 3.86 6.18
N LEU A 274 -17.65 5.03 5.72
CA LEU A 274 -17.91 6.31 6.37
C LEU A 274 -19.14 6.94 5.74
N ASP A 275 -20.13 7.31 6.55
CA ASP A 275 -21.19 8.20 6.10
C ASP A 275 -20.66 9.65 6.12
N PRO A 276 -20.55 10.32 4.96
CA PRO A 276 -20.00 11.67 4.90
C PRO A 276 -20.91 12.73 5.55
N ARG A 277 -22.21 12.47 5.75
CA ARG A 277 -23.18 13.39 6.36
C ARG A 277 -23.16 13.30 7.88
N THR A 278 -23.15 12.08 8.42
CA THR A 278 -23.19 11.85 9.88
C THR A 278 -21.80 11.70 10.50
N GLY A 279 -20.77 11.44 9.68
CA GLY A 279 -19.42 11.11 10.16
C GLY A 279 -19.33 9.75 10.83
N GLN A 280 -20.39 8.93 10.79
CA GLN A 280 -20.42 7.62 11.42
C GLN A 280 -19.70 6.57 10.58
N LEU A 281 -18.99 5.68 11.27
CA LEU A 281 -18.28 4.55 10.69
C LEU A 281 -19.12 3.29 10.80
N ASN A 282 -19.56 2.77 9.68
CA ASN A 282 -20.21 1.47 9.57
C ASN A 282 -19.15 0.41 9.25
N THR A 283 -18.83 -0.43 10.23
CA THR A 283 -18.07 -1.66 10.02
C THR A 283 -19.09 -2.79 9.85
N GLY A 284 -19.06 -3.51 8.73
CA GLY A 284 -19.94 -4.66 8.52
C GLY A 284 -19.89 -5.58 9.74
N ARG A 285 -21.05 -6.05 10.23
CA ARG A 285 -21.20 -6.85 11.47
C ARG A 285 -20.02 -7.82 11.60
N LYS A 286 -19.31 -7.77 12.73
CA LYS A 286 -18.19 -8.64 13.09
C LYS A 286 -18.58 -10.13 13.02
N ARG A 287 -18.63 -10.72 11.84
CA ARG A 287 -18.49 -12.17 11.66
C ARG A 287 -17.01 -12.45 11.43
N LEU A 288 -16.47 -13.29 12.30
CA LEU A 288 -15.06 -13.64 12.44
C LEU A 288 -14.47 -14.16 11.13
N VAL A 289 -13.65 -13.34 10.47
CA VAL A 289 -12.52 -13.81 9.65
C VAL A 289 -11.36 -12.87 9.96
N GLN A 290 -10.62 -13.15 11.02
CA GLN A 290 -9.30 -12.55 11.24
C GLN A 290 -8.44 -12.93 10.02
N CYS A 291 -8.45 -12.10 8.97
CA CYS A 291 -7.50 -12.22 7.87
C CYS A 291 -6.12 -11.86 8.43
N VAL A 292 -5.36 -12.91 8.80
CA VAL A 292 -3.91 -13.22 8.71
C VAL A 292 -2.85 -12.09 8.69
N PHE A 293 -3.18 -10.81 8.49
CA PHE A 293 -2.23 -9.70 8.50
C PHE A 293 -1.87 -9.18 9.91
N SER A 294 -2.41 -9.79 10.98
CA SER A 294 -2.17 -9.38 12.37
C SER A 294 -1.07 -10.15 13.11
N ARG A 295 -0.37 -11.11 12.47
CA ARG A 295 0.81 -11.75 13.08
C ARG A 295 2.07 -11.58 12.22
N SER A 296 2.64 -10.40 12.31
CA SER A 296 4.09 -10.19 12.12
C SER A 296 4.60 -9.19 13.17
N ARG A 297 4.17 -9.40 14.42
CA ARG A 297 5.04 -9.13 15.58
C ARG A 297 5.67 -10.48 15.90
N SER A 298 6.98 -10.51 16.14
CA SER A 298 7.78 -11.70 16.47
C SER A 298 8.31 -12.53 15.30
N ILE A 299 9.18 -11.96 14.47
CA ILE A 299 10.42 -12.64 13.99
C ILE A 299 11.47 -11.54 13.78
N ILE A 300 12.03 -11.07 14.89
CA ILE A 300 13.39 -10.53 14.98
C ILE A 300 13.83 -10.91 16.41
N PHE A 301 14.62 -11.98 16.52
CA PHE A 301 15.75 -11.97 17.45
C PHE A 301 16.97 -11.66 16.59
#